data_AF-A0A842LMN8-F1
#
_entry.id   AF-A0A842LMN8-F1
#
_cell.length_a   1.000
_cell.length_b   1.000
_cell.length_c   1.000
_cell.angle_alpha   90.00
_cell.angle_beta   90.00
_cell.angle_gamma   90.00
#
_symmetry.space_group_name_H-M   'P 1'
#
loop_
_entity.id
_entity.type
_entity.pdbx_description
1 polymer ?
#
loop_
_entity_poly.entity_id
_entity_poly.type
_entity_poly.pdbx_seq_one_letter_code
_entity_poly.pdbx_strand_id
1 'polypeptide(L)' 'MDCRERIEKDLELLEKNLMEMKSIKLSDDEEAVVERALNYRDDSVYYLEKGDHITSFGCITYAHGLLDSLRMLHGII' A
#
# COMPACT_ATOMS: atom_id res chain seq x y z
N MET A 1 -15.13 0.96 -14.72
CA MET A 1 -13.94 0.32 -14.15
C MET A 1 -14.45 -0.80 -13.28
N ASP A 2 -14.06 -2.03 -13.59
CA ASP A 2 -14.42 -3.18 -12.77
C ASP A 2 -13.68 -3.15 -11.42
N CYS A 3 -14.19 -3.88 -10.41
CA CYS A 3 -13.58 -3.95 -9.09
C CYS A 3 -12.13 -4.43 -9.16
N ARG A 4 -11.85 -5.42 -10.03
CA ARG A 4 -10.49 -5.92 -10.24
C ARG A 4 -9.56 -4.87 -10.82
N GLU A 5 -9.98 -4.20 -11.90
CA GLU A 5 -9.20 -3.12 -12.52
C GLU A 5 -8.90 -1.97 -11.53
N ARG A 6 -9.82 -1.70 -10.58
CA ARG A 6 -9.58 -0.71 -9.53
C ARG A 6 -8.43 -1.13 -8.62
N ILE A 7 -8.49 -2.35 -8.10
CA ILE A 7 -7.51 -2.88 -7.15
C ILE A 7 -6.13 -2.99 -7.83
N GLU A 8 -6.07 -3.44 -9.08
CA GLU A 8 -4.82 -3.51 -9.85
C GLU A 8 -4.16 -2.12 -9.99
N LYS A 9 -4.96 -1.08 -10.27
CA LYS A 9 -4.45 0.31 -10.28
C LYS A 9 -4.00 0.79 -8.91
N ASP A 10 -4.71 0.44 -7.85
CA ASP A 10 -4.34 0.82 -6.49
C ASP A 10 -3.04 0.11 -6.05
N LEU A 11 -2.80 -1.13 -6.50
CA LEU A 11 -1.53 -1.85 -6.31
C LEU A 11 -0.37 -1.18 -7.04
N GLU A 12 -0.55 -0.80 -8.30
CA GLU A 12 0.46 -0.06 -9.07
C GLU A 12 0.79 1.30 -8.44
N LEU A 13 -0.22 2.00 -7.92
CA LEU A 13 -0.03 3.28 -7.25
C LEU A 13 0.74 3.12 -5.93
N LEU A 14 0.43 2.09 -5.14
CA LEU A 14 1.14 1.82 -3.89
C LEU A 14 2.62 1.54 -4.14
N GLU A 15 2.94 0.74 -5.16
CA GLU A 15 4.34 0.43 -5.51
C GLU A 15 5.12 1.69 -5.88
N LYS A 16 4.51 2.62 -6.64
CA LYS A 16 5.13 3.92 -6.94
C LYS A 16 5.40 4.73 -5.68
N ASN A 17 4.41 4.82 -4.78
CA ASN A 17 4.55 5.55 -3.52
C ASN A 17 5.62 4.92 -2.61
N LEU A 18 5.72 3.58 -2.57
CA LEU A 18 6.75 2.86 -1.82
C LEU A 18 8.16 3.16 -2.35
N MET A 19 8.31 3.30 -3.67
CA MET A 19 9.59 3.68 -4.28
C MET A 19 10.02 5.10 -3.94
N GLU A 20 9.08 6.05 -3.81
CA GLU A 20 9.37 7.41 -3.32
C GLU A 20 9.91 7.38 -1.88
N MET A 21 9.34 6.52 -1.03
CA MET A 21 9.74 6.38 0.38
C MET A 21 11.16 5.80 0.56
N LYS A 22 11.69 5.02 -0.38
CA LYS A 22 13.06 4.45 -0.30
C LYS A 22 14.16 5.51 -0.29
N SER A 23 13.87 6.73 -0.76
CA SER A 23 14.85 7.83 -0.82
C SER A 23 14.87 8.67 0.45
N ILE A 24 14.07 8.32 1.46
CA ILE A 24 13.86 9.08 2.67
C ILE A 24 14.46 8.33 3.84
N LYS A 25 15.06 9.06 4.78
CA LYS A 25 15.57 8.45 6.01
C LYS A 25 14.40 8.23 6.96
N LEU A 26 14.05 6.96 7.15
CA LEU A 26 13.04 6.52 8.10
C LEU A 26 13.68 6.14 9.43
N SER A 27 12.93 6.27 10.50
CA SER A 27 13.22 5.64 11.79
C SER A 27 12.82 4.16 11.79
N ASP A 28 13.33 3.37 12.73
CA ASP A 28 13.02 1.94 12.85
C ASP A 28 11.49 1.69 12.95
N ASP A 29 10.76 2.56 13.66
CA ASP A 29 9.29 2.48 13.79
C ASP A 29 8.59 2.74 12.45
N GLU A 30 9.09 3.70 11.66
CA GLU A 30 8.53 4.00 10.34
C GLU A 30 8.88 2.92 9.31
N GLU A 31 10.07 2.32 9.40
CA GLU A 31 10.43 1.14 8.60
C GLU A 31 9.48 -0.03 8.89
N ALA A 32 9.13 -0.28 10.15
CA ALA A 32 8.16 -1.30 10.53
C ALA A 32 6.75 -0.99 9.96
N VAL A 33 6.37 0.29 9.86
CA VAL A 33 5.11 0.70 9.20
C VAL A 33 5.17 0.44 7.69
N VAL A 34 6.30 0.72 7.03
CA VAL A 34 6.51 0.40 5.61
C VAL A 34 6.45 -1.10 5.37
N GLU A 35 7.11 -1.90 6.21
CA GLU A 35 7.04 -3.36 6.15
C GLU A 35 5.59 -3.86 6.31
N ARG A 36 4.82 -3.25 7.22
CA ARG A 36 3.40 -3.58 7.38
C ARG A 36 2.58 -3.22 6.15
N ALA A 37 2.84 -2.08 5.49
CA ALA A 37 2.19 -1.72 4.24
C ALA A 37 2.51 -2.73 3.11
N LEU A 38 3.75 -3.23 3.04
CA LEU A 38 4.13 -4.30 2.11
C LEU A 38 3.38 -5.61 2.39
N ASN A 39 3.26 -6.01 3.65
CA ASN A 39 2.50 -7.21 4.01
C ASN A 39 1.03 -7.10 3.58
N TYR A 40 0.39 -5.94 3.79
CA TYR A 40 -1.00 -5.72 3.35
C TYR A 40 -1.12 -5.60 1.82
N ARG A 41 -0.07 -5.15 1.12
CA ARG A 41 -0.01 -5.23 -0.36
C ARG A 41 -0.06 -6.69 -0.79
N ASP A 42 0.76 -7.55 -0.18
CA ASP A 42 0.85 -8.96 -0.54
C ASP A 42 -0.47 -9.69 -0.22
N ASP A 43 -1.11 -9.37 0.91
CA ASP A 43 -2.45 -9.83 1.24
C ASP A 43 -3.48 -9.38 0.18
N SER A 44 -3.42 -8.13 -0.26
CA SER A 44 -4.31 -7.63 -1.31
C SER A 44 -4.16 -8.43 -2.61
N VAL A 45 -2.92 -8.74 -3.03
CA VAL A 45 -2.65 -9.58 -4.20
C VAL A 45 -3.23 -10.98 -3.99
N TYR A 46 -2.98 -11.59 -2.83
CA TYR A 46 -3.50 -12.90 -2.48
C TYR A 46 -5.02 -12.98 -2.60
N TYR A 47 -5.76 -12.05 -1.97
CA TYR A 47 -7.22 -12.07 -1.99
C TYR A 47 -7.79 -11.73 -3.38
N LEU A 48 -7.10 -10.89 -4.15
CA LEU A 48 -7.49 -10.59 -5.53
C LEU A 48 -7.43 -11.84 -6.41
N GLU A 49 -6.35 -12.62 -6.30
CA GLU A 49 -6.18 -13.88 -7.03
C GLU A 49 -7.25 -14.92 -6.66
N LYS A 50 -7.77 -14.88 -5.43
CA LYS A 50 -8.87 -15.73 -4.95
C LYS A 50 -10.26 -15.23 -5.36
N GLY A 51 -10.37 -14.04 -5.97
CA GLY A 51 -11.63 -13.40 -6.31
C GLY A 51 -12.37 -12.77 -5.12
N ASP A 52 -11.72 -12.66 -3.95
CA ASP A 52 -12.27 -11.94 -2.80
C ASP A 52 -11.92 -10.45 -2.91
N HIS A 53 -12.70 -9.75 -3.73
CA HIS A 53 -12.47 -8.33 -4.02
C HIS A 53 -12.69 -7.42 -2.80
N ILE A 54 -13.57 -7.78 -1.87
CA ILE A 54 -13.86 -6.94 -0.69
C ILE A 54 -12.68 -6.97 0.26
N THR A 55 -12.19 -8.17 0.59
CA THR A 55 -11.02 -8.31 1.46
C THR A 55 -9.77 -7.73 0.80
N SER A 56 -9.56 -7.99 -0.49
CA SER A 56 -8.46 -7.41 -1.27
C SER A 56 -8.49 -5.87 -1.24
N PHE A 57 -9.65 -5.26 -1.49
CA PHE A 57 -9.80 -3.81 -1.43
C PHE A 57 -9.56 -3.24 -0.03
N GLY A 58 -10.00 -3.94 1.03
CA GLY A 58 -9.69 -3.57 2.41
C GLY A 58 -8.19 -3.58 2.70
N CYS A 59 -7.48 -4.60 2.22
CA CYS A 59 -6.03 -4.70 2.39
C CYS A 59 -5.28 -3.55 1.68
N ILE A 60 -5.60 -3.27 0.40
CA ILE A 60 -4.87 -2.23 -0.34
C ILE A 60 -5.15 -0.83 0.19
N THR A 61 -6.38 -0.54 0.61
CA THR A 61 -6.73 0.76 1.21
C THR A 61 -6.06 0.97 2.56
N TYR A 62 -5.93 -0.08 3.37
CA TYR A 62 -5.17 -0.04 4.61
C TYR A 62 -3.68 0.23 4.37
N ALA A 63 -3.07 -0.46 3.38
CA ALA A 63 -1.69 -0.23 3.00
C ALA A 63 -1.43 1.22 2.53
N HIS A 64 -2.33 1.78 1.70
CA HIS A 64 -2.28 3.19 1.31
C HIS A 64 -2.37 4.13 2.51
N GLY A 65 -3.30 3.89 3.44
CA GLY A 65 -3.46 4.72 4.64
C GLY A 65 -2.20 4.75 5.52
N LEU A 66 -1.54 3.60 5.70
CA LEU A 66 -0.26 3.53 6.41
C LEU A 66 0.80 4.37 5.69
N LEU A 67 0.95 4.17 4.39
CA LEU A 67 2.01 4.82 3.63
C LEU A 67 1.79 6.33 3.49
N ASP A 68 0.58 6.76 3.16
CA ASP A 68 0.23 8.17 3.02
C ASP A 68 0.44 8.93 4.33
N SER A 69 0.19 8.31 5.49
CA SER A 69 0.50 8.94 6.78
C SER A 69 1.99 9.29 6.92
N LEU A 70 2.89 8.39 6.49
CA LEU A 70 4.32 8.65 6.48
C LEU A 70 4.68 9.70 5.43
N ARG A 71 4.10 9.63 4.23
CA ARG A 71 4.34 10.62 3.16
C ARG A 71 3.96 12.04 3.60
N MET A 72 2.88 12.19 4.37
CA MET A 72 2.47 13.46 4.97
C MET A 72 3.47 13.94 6.03
N LEU A 73 3.95 13.06 6.91
CA LEU A 73 4.93 13.42 7.95
C LEU A 73 6.27 13.87 7.37
N HIS A 74 6.66 13.32 6.21
CA HIS A 74 7.89 13.67 5.49
C HIS A 74 7.70 14.76 4.42
N GLY A 75 6.50 15.36 4.30
CA GLY A 75 6.23 16.48 3.41
C GLY A 75 6.35 16.17 1.91
N ILE A 76 6.08 14.92 1.52
CA ILE A 76 6.11 14.48 0.11
C ILE A 76 4.85 14.91 -0.63
N ILE A 77 3.71 14.95 0.09
CA ILE A 77 2.39 15.32 -0.40
C ILE A 77 1.74 16.38 0.49
#